data_AF-A0A7K4AE76-F1
#
_entry.id   AF-A0A7K4AE76-F1
#
_cell.length_a   1.000
_cell.length_b   1.000
_cell.length_c   1.000
_cell.angle_alpha   90.00
_cell.angle_beta   90.00
_cell.angle_gamma   90.00
#
_symmetry.space_group_name_H-M   'P 1'
#
loop_
_entity.id
_entity.type
_entity.pdbx_description
1 polymer ?
#
loop_
_entity_poly.entity_id
_entity_poly.type
_entity_poly.pdbx_seq_one_letter_code
_entity_poly.pdbx_strand_id
1 'polypeptide(L)'
;MVRIKVKETKRFNDVMRFEGEVIHMKAFRATGSIKTGKFTWQKYSIEVAALDESGAAEKVMSDLGSRHRLKRTEIKIDELKALSADEIQNPTVQYIVGGGQ
;
A
#
# COMPACT_ATOMS: atom_id res chain seq x y z
N MET A 1 8.30 -35.45 25.43
CA MET A 1 9.19 -34.30 25.14
C MET A 1 9.12 -34.02 23.64
N VAL A 2 8.17 -33.19 23.20
CA VAL A 2 7.91 -32.99 21.76
C VAL A 2 8.82 -31.89 21.24
N ARG A 3 9.73 -32.26 20.33
CA ARG A 3 10.72 -31.39 19.71
C ARG A 3 10.03 -30.52 18.68
N ILE A 4 9.68 -29.29 19.07
CA ILE A 4 9.09 -28.29 18.18
C ILE A 4 10.17 -27.91 17.16
N LYS A 5 10.04 -28.41 15.92
CA LYS A 5 10.84 -27.93 14.78
C LYS A 5 10.40 -26.50 14.49
N VAL A 6 11.26 -25.53 14.77
CA VAL A 6 11.14 -24.15 14.31
C VAL A 6 11.08 -24.18 12.79
N LYS A 7 9.89 -24.01 12.21
CA LYS A 7 9.72 -23.85 10.78
C LYS A 7 10.09 -22.41 10.43
N GLU A 8 11.24 -22.29 9.80
CA GLU A 8 11.71 -21.23 8.92
C GLU A 8 10.70 -20.10 8.67
N THR A 9 10.98 -18.94 9.25
CA THR A 9 10.32 -17.66 8.99
C THR A 9 10.62 -17.21 7.56
N LYS A 10 9.86 -17.74 6.60
CA LYS A 10 9.87 -17.24 5.23
C LYS A 10 9.46 -15.77 5.24
N ARG A 11 10.25 -14.94 4.54
CA ARG A 11 10.11 -13.49 4.45
C ARG A 11 8.67 -13.10 4.17
N PHE A 12 8.21 -12.02 4.81
CA PHE A 12 6.87 -11.44 4.77
C PHE A 12 6.34 -11.05 3.36
N ASN A 13 7.07 -11.37 2.29
CA ASN A 13 6.70 -11.17 0.88
C ASN A 13 6.36 -12.48 0.14
N ASP A 14 6.41 -13.65 0.80
CA ASP A 14 6.19 -14.95 0.18
C ASP A 14 4.72 -15.39 0.33
N VAL A 15 3.90 -15.02 -0.66
CA VAL A 15 2.71 -15.75 -1.17
C VAL A 15 1.75 -16.41 -0.16
N MET A 16 0.66 -15.73 0.23
CA MET A 16 -0.51 -16.44 0.77
C MET A 16 -1.26 -17.14 -0.36
N ARG A 17 -1.12 -18.46 -0.45
CA ARG A 17 -1.93 -19.30 -1.34
C ARG A 17 -3.31 -19.54 -0.71
N PHE A 18 -4.32 -18.80 -1.16
CA PHE A 18 -5.71 -19.23 -1.05
C PHE A 18 -6.15 -19.66 -2.46
N GLU A 19 -6.45 -20.96 -2.62
CA GLU A 19 -7.06 -21.52 -3.84
C GLU A 19 -6.33 -21.30 -5.19
N GLY A 20 -5.00 -21.38 -5.20
CA GLY A 20 -4.24 -21.49 -6.44
C GLY A 20 -3.96 -20.18 -7.20
N GLU A 21 -4.38 -19.02 -6.67
CA GLU A 21 -3.99 -17.72 -7.20
C GLU A 21 -2.70 -17.23 -6.52
N VAL A 22 -1.73 -16.80 -7.32
CA VAL A 22 -0.47 -16.22 -6.83
C VAL A 22 -0.72 -14.74 -6.56
N ILE A 23 -0.85 -14.35 -5.29
CA ILE A 23 -0.99 -12.95 -4.92
C ILE A 23 0.36 -12.22 -5.07
N HIS A 24 0.44 -11.36 -6.07
CA HIS A 24 1.58 -10.47 -6.29
C HIS A 24 1.25 -9.07 -5.78
N MET A 25 2.25 -8.39 -5.20
CA MET A 25 2.11 -6.96 -4.90
C MET A 25 1.96 -6.19 -6.21
N LYS A 26 1.00 -5.26 -6.22
CA LYS A 26 0.71 -4.35 -7.31
C LYS A 26 0.96 -2.92 -6.84
N ALA A 27 1.32 -2.05 -7.78
CA ALA A 27 1.43 -0.63 -7.53
C ALA A 27 0.06 0.03 -7.75
N PHE A 28 -0.29 0.96 -6.86
CA PHE A 28 -1.49 1.77 -6.98
C PHE A 28 -1.13 3.24 -6.78
N ARG A 29 -1.68 4.11 -7.60
CA ARG A 29 -1.68 5.56 -7.40
C ARG A 29 -3.00 5.96 -6.78
N ALA A 30 -2.92 6.57 -5.60
CA ALA A 30 -4.06 7.17 -4.94
C ALA A 30 -4.01 8.68 -5.13
N THR A 31 -5.08 9.25 -5.67
CA THR A 31 -5.28 10.70 -5.71
C THR A 31 -6.48 11.07 -4.89
N GLY A 32 -6.42 12.24 -4.28
CA GLY A 32 -7.48 12.66 -3.39
C GLY A 32 -7.22 14.02 -2.79
N SER A 33 -7.90 14.31 -1.69
CA SER A 33 -7.73 15.54 -0.92
C SER A 33 -7.61 15.26 0.57
N ILE A 34 -6.69 15.94 1.22
CA ILE A 34 -6.53 15.94 2.68
C ILE A 34 -6.87 17.30 3.26
N LYS A 35 -7.39 17.33 4.49
CA LYS A 35 -7.65 18.56 5.21
C LYS A 35 -6.37 19.05 5.89
N THR A 36 -5.82 20.18 5.46
CA THR A 36 -4.56 20.73 6.01
C THR A 36 -4.78 21.90 6.97
N GLY A 37 -6.01 22.37 7.13
CA GLY A 37 -6.38 23.48 8.02
C GLY A 37 -7.88 23.46 8.34
N LYS A 38 -8.38 24.50 9.02
CA LYS A 38 -9.80 24.55 9.44
C LYS A 38 -10.77 24.42 8.25
N PHE A 39 -10.46 25.03 7.11
CA PHE A 39 -11.32 25.05 5.92
C PHE A 39 -10.58 24.73 4.61
N THR A 40 -9.31 24.31 4.69
CA THR A 40 -8.48 24.11 3.50
C THR A 40 -8.33 22.63 3.20
N TRP A 41 -8.70 22.25 1.98
CA TRP A 41 -8.44 20.95 1.40
C TRP A 41 -7.30 21.06 0.39
N GLN A 42 -6.31 20.19 0.53
CA GLN A 42 -5.16 20.11 -0.36
C GLN A 42 -5.19 18.79 -1.11
N LYS A 43 -4.97 18.84 -2.43
CA LYS A 43 -4.87 17.63 -3.24
C LYS A 43 -3.59 16.86 -2.91
N TYR A 44 -3.66 15.55 -2.95
CA TYR A 44 -2.48 14.68 -2.85
C TYR A 44 -2.48 13.67 -4.00
N SER A 45 -1.28 13.21 -4.35
CA SER A 45 -1.05 12.06 -5.20
C SER A 45 0.07 11.25 -4.56
N ILE A 46 -0.23 10.03 -4.15
CA ILE A 46 0.75 9.12 -3.55
C ILE A 46 0.67 7.76 -4.21
N GLU A 47 1.79 7.07 -4.23
CA GLU A 47 1.89 5.71 -4.76
C GLU A 47 2.10 4.74 -3.61
N VAL A 48 1.37 3.62 -3.64
CA VAL A 48 1.43 2.58 -2.63
C VAL A 48 1.52 1.21 -3.29
N ALA A 49 2.28 0.31 -2.66
CA ALA A 49 2.28 -1.10 -3.03
C ALA A 49 1.28 -1.85 -2.15
N ALA A 50 0.36 -2.60 -2.77
CA ALA A 50 -0.64 -3.41 -2.07
C ALA A 50 -1.01 -4.64 -2.90
N LEU A 51 -1.71 -5.59 -2.29
CA LEU A 51 -2.18 -6.80 -2.99
C LEU A 51 -3.41 -6.51 -3.86
N ASP A 52 -4.27 -5.62 -3.36
CA ASP A 52 -5.57 -5.28 -3.91
C ASP A 52 -5.92 -3.82 -3.58
N GLU A 53 -7.02 -3.34 -4.16
CA GLU A 53 -7.48 -1.96 -4.00
C GLU A 53 -7.88 -1.61 -2.56
N SER A 54 -8.45 -2.56 -1.81
CA SER A 54 -8.82 -2.35 -0.40
C SER A 54 -7.56 -2.18 0.45
N GLY A 55 -6.59 -3.07 0.28
CA GLY A 55 -5.29 -2.98 0.95
C GLY A 55 -4.55 -1.68 0.59
N ALA A 56 -4.66 -1.22 -0.67
CA ALA A 56 -4.09 0.06 -1.09
C ALA A 56 -4.75 1.24 -0.37
N ALA A 57 -6.08 1.27 -0.29
CA ALA A 57 -6.81 2.32 0.42
C ALA A 57 -6.47 2.35 1.91
N GLU A 58 -6.36 1.18 2.56
CA GLU A 58 -5.93 1.09 3.96
C GLU A 58 -4.50 1.59 4.17
N LYS A 59 -3.59 1.26 3.24
CA LYS A 59 -2.20 1.73 3.26
C LYS A 59 -2.14 3.24 3.15
N VAL A 60 -2.88 3.83 2.21
CA VAL A 60 -3.00 5.29 2.01
C VAL A 60 -3.51 5.95 3.29
N MET A 61 -4.57 5.41 3.89
CA MET A 61 -5.14 5.97 5.12
C MET A 61 -4.15 5.94 6.29
N SER A 62 -3.42 4.82 6.42
CA SER A 62 -2.41 4.62 7.47
C SER A 62 -1.20 5.52 7.28
N ASP A 63 -0.70 5.67 6.06
CA ASP A 63 0.46 6.50 5.73
C ASP A 63 0.13 7.99 5.94
N LEU A 64 -0.99 8.44 5.38
CA LEU A 64 -1.44 9.83 5.54
C LEU A 64 -1.79 10.14 7.00
N GLY A 65 -2.45 9.21 7.70
CA GLY A 65 -2.81 9.37 9.10
C GLY A 65 -1.58 9.46 10.02
N SER A 66 -0.59 8.59 9.83
CA SER A 66 0.62 8.57 10.68
C SER A 66 1.56 9.74 10.40
N ARG A 67 1.81 10.07 9.13
CA ARG A 67 2.74 11.15 8.73
C ARG A 67 2.18 12.55 8.96
N HIS A 68 0.87 12.72 8.76
CA HIS A 68 0.22 14.04 8.81
C HIS A 68 -0.75 14.21 9.99
N ARG A 69 -0.87 13.20 10.87
CA ARG A 69 -1.80 13.18 12.03
C ARG A 69 -3.25 13.45 11.65
N LEU A 70 -3.65 13.00 10.47
CA LEU A 70 -4.99 13.19 9.92
C LEU A 70 -5.95 12.14 10.47
N LYS A 71 -7.18 12.54 10.79
CA LYS A 71 -8.26 11.60 11.09
C LYS A 71 -8.79 10.97 9.79
N ARG A 72 -9.46 9.82 9.92
CA ARG A 72 -10.09 9.17 8.76
C ARG A 72 -11.11 10.07 8.04
N THR A 73 -11.79 10.96 8.76
CA THR A 73 -12.75 11.92 8.19
C THR A 73 -12.09 13.10 7.46
N GLU A 74 -10.78 13.26 7.60
CA GLU A 74 -9.99 14.37 7.04
C GLU A 74 -9.20 13.96 5.79
N ILE A 75 -9.36 12.71 5.34
CA ILE A 75 -8.75 12.16 4.14
C ILE A 75 -9.88 11.74 3.20
N LYS A 76 -9.82 12.20 1.95
CA LYS A 76 -10.72 11.79 0.87
C LYS A 76 -9.89 11.18 -0.24
N ILE A 77 -10.13 9.91 -0.55
CA ILE A 77 -9.60 9.25 -1.73
C ILE A 77 -10.62 9.48 -2.85
N ASP A 78 -10.19 10.11 -3.93
CA ASP A 78 -11.05 10.43 -5.09
C ASP A 78 -10.90 9.36 -6.17
N GLU A 79 -9.66 8.93 -6.43
CA GLU A 79 -9.36 7.87 -7.38
C GLU A 79 -8.25 6.98 -6.81
N LEU A 80 -8.39 5.68 -7.08
CA LEU A 80 -7.37 4.68 -6.83
C LEU A 80 -7.15 3.92 -8.14
N LYS A 81 -5.96 4.04 -8.72
CA LYS A 81 -5.64 3.45 -10.03
C LYS A 81 -4.47 2.50 -9.92
N ALA A 82 -4.60 1.28 -10.44
CA ALA A 82 -3.48 0.36 -10.58
C ALA A 82 -2.47 0.90 -11.61
N LEU A 83 -1.19 0.83 -11.28
CA LEU A 83 -0.08 1.26 -12.14
C LEU A 83 0.71 0.05 -12.62
N SER A 84 1.22 0.16 -13.86
CA SER A 84 2.22 -0.77 -14.41
C SER A 84 3.61 -0.45 -13.86
N ALA A 85 4.54 -1.41 -13.91
CA ALA A 85 5.90 -1.23 -13.39
C ALA A 85 6.65 -0.01 -13.97
N ASP A 86 6.44 0.29 -15.26
CA ASP A 86 7.01 1.46 -15.97
C ASP A 86 6.42 2.82 -15.54
N GLU A 87 5.21 2.84 -14.97
CA GLU A 87 4.52 4.09 -14.61
C GLU A 87 4.82 4.54 -13.16
N ILE A 88 5.47 3.67 -12.37
CA ILE A 88 5.79 3.92 -10.98
C ILE A 88 6.87 5.00 -10.90
N GLN A 89 6.59 6.10 -10.20
CA GLN A 89 7.55 7.18 -9.99
C GLN A 89 8.30 7.04 -8.67
N ASN A 90 7.68 6.40 -7.67
CA ASN A 90 8.24 6.22 -6.36
C ASN A 90 9.19 5.01 -6.33
N PRO A 91 10.51 5.22 -6.13
CA PRO A 91 11.50 4.14 -6.16
C PRO A 91 11.27 3.10 -5.05
N THR A 92 10.65 3.49 -3.94
CA THR A 92 10.30 2.55 -2.86
C THR A 92 9.19 1.60 -3.30
N VAL A 93 8.16 2.13 -3.97
CA VAL A 93 7.05 1.32 -4.50
C VAL A 93 7.56 0.41 -5.62
N GLN A 94 8.43 0.93 -6.50
CA GLN A 94 9.06 0.16 -7.56
C GLN A 94 9.87 -1.00 -7.00
N TYR A 95 10.65 -0.78 -5.94
CA TYR A 95 11.42 -1.85 -5.29
C TYR A 95 10.52 -2.92 -4.66
N ILE A 96 9.42 -2.52 -4.01
CA ILE A 96 8.50 -3.44 -3.35
C ILE A 96 7.74 -4.31 -4.37
N VAL A 97 7.28 -3.72 -5.47
CA VAL A 97 6.50 -4.39 -6.52
C VAL A 97 7.38 -5.17 -7.47
N GLY A 98 8.48 -4.56 -7.92
CA GLY A 98 9.44 -5.14 -8.86
C GLY A 98 10.38 -6.16 -8.21
N GLY A 99 10.49 -6.17 -6.88
CA GLY A 99 11.25 -7.14 -6.10
C GLY A 99 12.70 -7.27 -6.57
N GLY A 100 13.57 -6.36 -6.12
CA GLY A 100 15.04 -6.40 -6.27
C GLY A 100 15.58 -7.36 -7.33
N GLN A 101 15.70 -6.88 -8.57
CA GLN A 101 16.49 -7.54 -9.61
C GLN A 101 17.97 -7.61 -9.21
#